data_AF-A0A920RQ73-F1
#
_entry.id   AF-A0A920RQ73-F1
#
_cell.length_a   1.000
_cell.length_b   1.000
_cell.length_c   1.000
_cell.angle_alpha   90.00
_cell.angle_beta   90.00
_cell.angle_gamma   90.00
#
_symmetry.space_group_name_H-M   'P 1'
#
loop_
_entity.id
_entity.type
_entity.pdbx_description
1 polymer ?
#
loop_
_entity_poly.entity_id
_entity_poly.type
_entity_poly.pdbx_seq_one_letter_code
_entity_poly.pdbx_strand_id
1 'polypeptide(L)' 'MGNRGHGLRLFENIGTRRKPVFRFTGSPGFLTNHPGGHYRMAEPCDFDGDGRFEVITGADFGPVFYFRRTAREE' A
#
# COMPACT_ATOMS: atom_id res chain seq x y z
N MET A 1 -4.09 -3.56 1.31
CA MET A 1 -5.33 -4.09 0.67
C MET A 1 -5.96 -3.00 -0.18
N GLY A 2 -6.49 -3.35 -1.36
CA GLY A 2 -7.31 -2.45 -2.17
C GLY A 2 -8.75 -2.32 -1.64
N ASN A 3 -9.37 -1.17 -1.87
CA ASN A 3 -10.79 -0.93 -1.60
C ASN A 3 -11.46 -0.22 -2.79
N ARG A 4 -12.78 -0.39 -2.94
CA ARG A 4 -13.59 0.16 -4.03
C ARG A 4 -13.71 1.69 -3.99
N GLY A 5 -13.68 2.32 -2.80
CA GLY A 5 -13.95 3.76 -2.65
C GLY A 5 -12.89 4.62 -1.94
N HIS A 6 -11.92 4.05 -1.23
CA HIS A 6 -11.03 4.82 -0.34
C HIS A 6 -9.53 4.59 -0.62
N GLY A 7 -9.19 4.13 -1.83
CA GLY A 7 -7.81 3.83 -2.21
C GLY A 7 -7.27 2.56 -1.54
N LEU A 8 -5.97 2.58 -1.24
CA LEU A 8 -5.25 1.50 -0.56
C LEU A 8 -5.31 1.71 0.96
N ARG A 9 -5.46 0.60 1.70
CA ARG A 9 -5.37 0.56 3.16
C ARG A 9 -4.16 -0.23 3.62
N LEU A 10 -3.47 0.32 4.61
CA LEU A 10 -2.34 -0.31 5.29
C LEU A 10 -2.76 -0.76 6.69
N PHE A 11 -2.38 -1.99 7.02
CA PHE A 11 -2.59 -2.58 8.34
C PHE A 11 -1.23 -3.06 8.84
N GLU A 12 -0.85 -2.56 10.01
CA GLU A 12 0.39 -2.96 10.68
C GLU A 12 0.10 -4.14 11.59
N ASN A 13 0.88 -5.23 11.46
CA ASN A 13 0.83 -6.29 12.45
C ASN A 13 1.56 -5.83 13.72
N ILE A 14 0.81 -5.45 14.75
CA ILE A 14 1.30 -5.07 16.08
C ILE A 14 1.38 -6.27 17.05
N GLY A 15 1.06 -7.48 16.56
CA GLY A 15 1.21 -8.72 17.30
C GLY A 15 2.52 -9.42 16.99
N THR A 16 2.48 -10.75 16.91
CA THR A 16 3.63 -11.57 16.50
C THR A 16 3.33 -12.31 15.20
N ARG A 17 4.35 -12.92 14.58
CA ARG A 17 4.15 -13.79 13.42
C ARG A 17 3.21 -14.98 13.72
N ARG A 18 3.20 -15.49 14.96
CA ARG A 18 2.35 -16.63 15.37
C ARG A 18 0.99 -16.22 15.95
N LYS A 19 0.87 -14.98 16.43
CA LYS A 19 -0.36 -14.39 16.98
C LYS A 19 -0.52 -12.99 16.38
N PRO A 20 -0.97 -12.90 15.11
CA PRO A 20 -1.05 -11.62 14.42
C PRO A 20 -2.18 -10.77 14.99
N VAL A 21 -1.93 -9.47 15.14
CA VAL A 21 -2.92 -8.47 15.52
C VAL A 21 -2.74 -7.28 14.59
N PHE A 22 -3.74 -6.99 13.77
CA PHE A 22 -3.63 -5.95 12.75
C PHE A 22 -4.28 -4.66 13.20
N ARG A 23 -3.49 -3.59 13.26
CA ARG A 23 -3.95 -2.23 13.51
C ARG A 23 -4.04 -1.49 12.18
N PHE A 24 -5.18 -0.86 11.93
CA PHE A 24 -5.31 0.05 10.80
C PHE A 24 -4.40 1.27 11.01
N THR A 25 -3.53 1.57 10.05
CA THR A 25 -2.53 2.66 10.19
C THR A 25 -3.08 4.02 9.80
N GLY A 26 -4.40 4.15 9.65
CA GLY A 26 -5.06 5.34 9.14
C GLY A 26 -5.04 5.44 7.61
N SER A 27 -5.35 6.63 7.12
CA SER A 27 -5.57 6.95 5.71
C SER A 27 -4.51 7.91 5.18
N PRO A 28 -3.24 7.48 5.03
CA PRO A 28 -2.21 8.38 4.52
C PRO A 28 -2.57 8.80 3.09
N GLY A 29 -2.50 10.11 2.81
CA GLY A 29 -3.01 10.72 1.59
C GLY A 29 -2.46 10.10 0.30
N PHE A 30 -1.21 9.63 0.31
CA PHE A 30 -0.61 8.96 -0.84
C PHE A 30 -1.23 7.60 -1.15
N LEU A 31 -1.77 6.87 -0.16
CA LEU A 31 -2.47 5.60 -0.39
C LEU A 31 -3.96 5.81 -0.69
N THR A 32 -4.57 6.83 -0.09
CA THR A 32 -6.02 7.06 -0.18
C THR A 32 -6.42 7.90 -1.38
N ASN A 33 -5.57 8.81 -1.84
CA ASN A 33 -5.77 9.58 -3.08
C ASN A 33 -5.19 8.87 -4.32
N HIS A 34 -5.38 7.55 -4.38
CA HIS A 34 -4.94 6.75 -5.51
C HIS A 34 -5.72 7.17 -6.77
N PRO A 35 -5.05 7.66 -7.84
CA PRO A 35 -5.73 8.25 -8.99
C PRO A 35 -6.45 7.22 -9.87
N GLY A 36 -6.02 5.95 -9.81
CA GLY A 36 -6.74 4.84 -10.43
C GLY A 36 -8.11 4.59 -9.82
N GLY A 37 -9.07 4.16 -10.64
CA GLY A 37 -10.50 4.06 -10.38
C GLY A 37 -10.84 2.89 -9.47
N HIS A 38 -11.60 1.91 -9.95
CA HIS A 38 -11.90 0.71 -9.16
C HIS A 38 -10.80 -0.35 -9.30
N TYR A 39 -10.90 -1.42 -8.50
CA TYR A 39 -10.06 -2.63 -8.62
C TYR A 39 -8.55 -2.43 -8.48
N ARG A 40 -8.13 -1.69 -7.44
CA ARG A 40 -6.72 -1.53 -7.08
C ARG A 40 -6.15 -2.85 -6.53
N MET A 41 -5.37 -3.55 -7.33
CA MET A 41 -4.59 -4.72 -6.90
C MET A 41 -3.23 -4.27 -6.43
N ALA A 42 -2.94 -4.36 -5.13
CA ALA A 42 -1.68 -3.93 -4.56
C ALA A 42 -0.74 -5.13 -4.36
N GLU A 43 0.43 -5.05 -4.97
CA GLU A 43 1.51 -6.03 -4.82
C GLU A 43 2.69 -5.38 -4.09
N PRO A 44 3.07 -5.89 -2.90
CA PRO A 44 4.29 -5.46 -2.23
C PRO A 44 5.51 -6.06 -2.92
N CYS A 45 6.45 -5.22 -3.35
CA CYS A 45 7.71 -5.66 -3.96
C CYS A 45 8.84 -4.67 -3.64
N ASP A 46 10.07 -5.19 -3.50
CA ASP A 46 11.29 -4.37 -3.44
C ASP A 46 11.70 -4.08 -4.89
N PHE A 47 11.17 -2.99 -5.43
CA PHE A 47 11.32 -2.66 -6.85
C PHE A 47 12.60 -1.86 -7.11
N ASP A 48 13.05 -1.08 -6.14
CA ASP A 48 14.27 -0.28 -6.26
C ASP A 48 15.53 -0.96 -5.68
N GLY A 49 15.38 -2.13 -5.06
CA GLY A 49 16.48 -2.96 -4.59
C GLY A 49 17.06 -2.50 -3.25
N ASP A 50 16.35 -1.66 -2.50
CA ASP A 50 16.82 -1.10 -1.23
C ASP A 50 16.54 -2.00 0.00
N GLY A 51 15.89 -3.15 -0.21
CA GLY A 51 15.53 -4.11 0.84
C GLY A 51 14.27 -3.72 1.62
N ARG A 52 13.58 -2.66 1.23
CA ARG A 52 12.26 -2.27 1.76
C ARG A 52 11.20 -2.57 0.70
N PHE A 53 9.99 -2.85 1.16
CA PHE A 53 8.88 -3.10 0.26
C PHE A 53 8.20 -1.79 -0.14
N GLU A 54 8.08 -1.57 -1.44
CA GLU A 54 7.18 -0.61 -2.06
C GLU A 54 5.83 -1.27 -2.41
N VAL A 55 4.94 -0.49 -3.02
CA VAL A 55 3.67 -0.99 -3.54
C VAL A 55 3.53 -0.65 -5.02
N ILE A 56 3.34 -1.67 -5.84
CA ILE A 56 2.83 -1.52 -7.21
C ILE A 56 1.33 -1.79 -7.19
N THR A 57 0.57 -1.00 -7.95
CA THR A 57 -0.87 -1.24 -8.07
C THR A 57 -1.42 -0.91 -9.45
N GLY A 58 -2.30 -1.77 -9.93
CA GLY A 58 -3.07 -1.53 -11.15
C GLY A 58 -4.31 -0.67 -10.90
N ALA A 59 -4.92 -0.23 -12.00
CA ALA A 59 -6.25 0.36 -12.03
C ALA A 59 -7.08 -0.23 -13.18
N ASP A 60 -8.38 -0.24 -13.01
CA ASP A 60 -9.36 -0.76 -13.97
C ASP A 60 -9.35 -0.08 -15.35
N PHE A 61 -8.84 1.15 -15.45
CA PHE A 61 -8.70 1.87 -16.73
C PHE A 61 -7.28 1.83 -17.32
N GLY A 62 -6.43 0.90 -16.86
CA GLY A 62 -5.16 0.56 -17.51
C GLY A 62 -3.85 1.07 -16.89
N PRO A 63 -3.76 2.18 -16.14
CA PRO A 63 -2.47 2.61 -15.62
C PRO A 63 -1.99 1.71 -14.48
N VAL A 64 -0.67 1.63 -14.38
CA VAL A 64 0.05 1.05 -13.25
C VAL A 64 0.68 2.18 -12.46
N PHE A 65 0.49 2.16 -11.14
CA PHE A 65 1.05 3.13 -10.21
C PHE A 65 2.11 2.46 -9.34
N TYR A 66 3.18 3.20 -9.10
CA TYR A 66 4.25 2.81 -8.21
C TYR A 66 4.29 3.78 -7.02
N PHE A 67 4.12 3.25 -5.83
CA PHE A 67 4.19 3.99 -4.57
C PHE A 67 5.51 3.65 -3.90
N ARG A 68 6.48 4.55 -4.09
CA ARG A 68 7.78 4.45 -3.46
C ARG A 68 7.69 4.75 -1.97
N ARG A 69 8.34 3.93 -1.15
CA ARG A 69 8.54 4.24 0.26
C ARG A 69 9.68 5.25 0.38
N THR A 70 9.39 6.45 0.85
CA THR A 70 10.44 7.40 1.22
C THR A 70 10.99 7.03 2.60
N ALA A 71 12.26 7.36 2.86
CA ALA A 71 12.85 7.20 4.18
C ALA A 71 11.99 7.95 5.22
N ARG A 72 11.90 7.42 6.44
CA ARG A 72 11.36 8.21 7.55
C ARG A 72 12.28 9.43 7.71
N GLU A 73 11.71 10.63 7.66
CA GLU A 73 12.32 11.75 8.37
C GLU A 73 12.41 11.34 9.85
N GLU A 74 13.61 11.47 10.41
CA GLU A 74 13.84 11.36 11.86
C GLU A 74 13.22 12.53 12.61
#